data_AF-A0A353E3I3-F1
#
_entry.id   AF-A0A353E3I3-F1
#
_cell.length_a   1.000
_cell.length_b   1.000
_cell.length_c   1.000
_cell.angle_alpha   90.00
_cell.angle_beta   90.00
_cell.angle_gamma   90.00
#
_symmetry.space_group_name_H-M   'P 1'
#
loop_
_entity.id
_entity.type
_entity.pdbx_description
1 polymer ?
#
loop_
_entity_poly.entity_id
_entity_poly.type
_entity_poly.pdbx_seq_one_letter_code
_entity_poly.pdbx_strand_id
1 'polypeptide(L)'
;MARIGMHNVQETKVIFKKSLRKKQIDRFMKLNLESLEVYTSIDKQACQVVNARKEIANLVYNRGNGLGLSGVALAAKMWNGSEETEYTEDEVKIIQHLVTENCAPCFIEAVNGIIDK
;
A
#
# COMPACT_ATOMS: atom_id res chain seq x y z
N MET A 1 -23.36 -30.00 51.13
CA MET A 1 -22.43 -28.90 50.81
C MET A 1 -21.13 -29.50 50.30
N ALA A 2 -20.83 -29.38 49.00
CA ALA A 2 -19.51 -29.63 48.44
C ALA A 2 -19.36 -28.82 47.14
N ARG A 3 -18.45 -27.84 47.18
CA ARG A 3 -17.98 -27.07 46.02
C ARG A 3 -17.07 -27.97 45.18
N ILE A 4 -17.40 -28.13 43.91
CA ILE A 4 -16.50 -28.62 42.86
C ILE A 4 -17.00 -27.89 41.60
N GLY A 5 -16.28 -27.02 40.92
CA GLY A 5 -14.85 -26.78 40.80
C GLY A 5 -14.73 -26.30 39.37
N MET A 6 -14.59 -25.00 39.17
CA MET A 6 -14.46 -24.35 37.86
C MET A 6 -13.20 -24.86 37.16
N HIS A 7 -13.31 -25.95 36.41
CA HIS A 7 -12.25 -26.50 35.58
C HIS A 7 -12.80 -26.67 34.16
N ASN A 8 -12.56 -25.67 33.30
CA ASN A 8 -12.13 -25.83 31.90
C ASN A 8 -12.29 -24.56 31.04
N VAL A 9 -11.64 -23.47 31.46
CA VAL A 9 -11.49 -22.23 30.64
C VAL A 9 -10.03 -22.07 30.15
N GLN A 10 -9.22 -23.13 30.21
CA GLN A 10 -7.82 -23.08 29.74
C GLN A 10 -7.58 -23.90 28.47
N GLU A 11 -8.35 -24.97 28.21
CA GLU A 11 -8.14 -25.81 27.02
C GLU A 11 -8.59 -25.15 25.70
N THR A 12 -9.57 -24.24 25.74
CA THR A 12 -10.04 -23.51 24.55
C THR A 12 -9.08 -22.41 24.09
N LYS A 13 -8.19 -21.92 24.95
CA LYS A 13 -7.16 -20.93 24.56
C LYS A 13 -6.00 -21.54 23.77
N VAL A 14 -5.72 -22.83 23.95
CA VAL A 14 -4.59 -23.49 23.28
C VAL A 14 -4.91 -23.78 21.82
N ILE A 15 -6.15 -24.15 21.50
CA ILE A 15 -6.59 -24.43 20.13
C ILE A 15 -6.63 -23.14 19.29
N PHE A 16 -7.08 -22.02 19.87
CA PHE A 16 -7.12 -20.74 19.14
C PHE A 16 -5.72 -20.13 18.92
N LYS A 17 -4.76 -20.39 19.81
CA LYS A 17 -3.37 -19.94 19.63
C LYS A 17 -2.58 -20.75 18.59
N LYS A 18 -3.02 -21.96 18.23
CA LYS A 18 -2.35 -22.79 17.22
C LYS A 18 -2.68 -22.39 15.77
N SER A 19 -3.68 -21.51 15.58
CA SER A 19 -4.11 -20.99 14.27
C SER A 19 -3.70 -19.52 14.05
N LEU A 20 -2.74 -19.01 14.82
CA LEU A 20 -2.21 -17.67 14.65
C LEU A 20 -0.77 -17.72 14.15
N ARG A 21 -0.62 -17.23 12.92
CA ARG A 21 0.60 -16.69 12.30
C ARG A 21 1.59 -17.74 11.78
N LYS A 22 1.30 -18.24 10.56
CA LYS A 22 2.31 -18.02 9.51
C LYS A 22 2.62 -16.53 9.59
N LYS A 23 3.83 -16.16 10.03
CA LYS A 23 4.30 -14.77 9.92
C LYS A 23 4.20 -14.41 8.44
N GLN A 24 3.08 -13.80 8.04
CA GLN A 24 3.06 -12.94 6.88
C GLN A 24 3.99 -11.80 7.31
N ILE A 25 5.24 -11.89 6.87
CA ILE A 25 6.15 -10.76 6.95
C ILE A 25 5.63 -9.86 5.84
N ASP A 26 4.63 -9.03 6.14
CA ASP A 26 4.21 -8.00 5.20
C ASP A 26 5.44 -7.15 4.94
N ARG A 27 6.00 -7.26 3.73
CA ARG A 27 7.16 -6.46 3.36
C ARG A 27 6.65 -5.05 3.17
N PHE A 28 7.03 -4.19 4.09
CA PHE A 28 6.78 -2.76 4.00
C PHE A 28 7.83 -2.13 3.08
N MET A 29 7.36 -1.43 2.05
CA MET A 29 8.18 -0.66 1.12
C MET A 29 7.95 0.82 1.39
N LYS A 30 9.05 1.54 1.59
CA LYS A 30 9.04 3.00 1.68
C LYS A 30 9.19 3.55 0.27
N LEU A 31 8.17 4.26 -0.22
CA LEU A 31 8.16 4.84 -1.55
C LEU A 31 8.17 6.37 -1.43
N ASN A 32 9.26 7.01 -1.89
CA ASN A 32 9.32 8.46 -1.92
C ASN A 32 8.59 9.01 -3.17
N LEU A 33 7.27 9.16 -3.06
CA LEU A 33 6.40 9.60 -4.15
C LEU A 33 6.10 11.12 -4.12
N GLU A 34 6.69 11.87 -3.18
CA GLU A 34 6.38 13.30 -3.02
C GLU A 34 7.05 14.19 -4.07
N SER A 35 8.26 13.83 -4.49
CA SER A 35 9.05 14.58 -5.48
C SER A 35 9.48 13.64 -6.61
N LEU A 36 8.52 13.17 -7.40
CA LEU A 36 8.81 12.28 -8.52
C LEU A 36 9.25 13.09 -9.73
N GLU A 37 10.45 12.80 -10.24
CA GLU A 37 10.96 13.38 -11.48
C GLU A 37 10.41 12.60 -12.68
N VAL A 38 9.55 13.24 -13.46
CA VAL A 38 8.97 12.66 -14.68
C VAL A 38 9.54 13.38 -15.89
N TYR A 39 10.22 12.62 -16.76
CA TYR A 39 10.75 13.15 -18.00
C TYR A 39 9.64 13.24 -19.05
N THR A 40 9.38 14.44 -19.56
CA THR A 40 8.31 14.69 -20.55
C THR A 40 8.79 14.53 -21.99
N SER A 41 10.10 14.35 -22.18
CA SER A 41 10.74 14.13 -23.49
C SER A 41 11.57 12.86 -23.48
N ILE A 42 11.61 12.15 -24.62
CA ILE A 42 12.38 10.91 -24.80
C ILE A 42 13.90 11.16 -24.60
N ASP A 43 14.38 12.32 -25.02
CA ASP A 43 15.77 12.74 -24.83
C ASP A 43 16.11 13.13 -23.37
N LYS A 44 15.13 13.04 -22.46
CA LYS A 44 15.25 13.33 -21.02
C LYS A 44 15.73 14.74 -20.66
N GLN A 45 15.73 15.67 -21.63
CA GLN A 45 16.11 17.07 -21.38
C GLN A 45 15.07 17.87 -20.58
N ALA A 46 13.79 17.52 -20.70
CA ALA A 46 12.72 18.17 -19.96
C ALA A 46 12.23 17.25 -18.83
N CYS A 47 12.45 17.66 -17.59
CA CYS A 47 11.92 17.00 -16.40
C CYS A 47 10.89 17.89 -15.71
N GLN A 48 9.87 17.25 -15.15
CA GLN A 48 8.89 17.90 -14.30
C GLN A 48 8.86 17.15 -12.97
N VAL A 49 9.05 17.89 -11.88
CA VAL A 49 8.86 17.35 -10.53
C VAL A 49 7.38 17.40 -10.21
N VAL A 50 6.79 16.24 -9.97
CA VAL A 50 5.37 16.09 -9.64
C VAL A 50 5.18 15.41 -8.30
N ASN A 51 4.15 15.83 -7.57
CA ASN A 51 3.74 15.16 -6.34
C ASN A 51 2.91 13.92 -6.69
N ALA A 52 3.60 12.86 -7.11
CA ALA A 52 2.98 11.60 -7.51
C ALA A 52 2.13 10.99 -6.39
N ARG A 53 2.49 11.21 -5.12
CA ARG A 53 1.74 10.75 -3.96
C ARG A 53 0.29 11.23 -3.97
N LYS A 54 0.06 12.54 -4.15
CA LYS A 54 -1.29 13.11 -4.19
C LYS A 54 -2.05 12.73 -5.46
N GLU A 55 -1.35 12.68 -6.59
CA GLU A 55 -1.93 12.25 -7.87
C GLU A 55 -2.42 10.80 -7.78
N ILE A 56 -1.59 9.90 -7.25
CA ILE A 56 -1.94 8.49 -7.06
C ILE A 56 -3.02 8.35 -5.98
N ALA A 57 -3.00 9.16 -4.90
CA ALA A 57 -4.07 9.15 -3.90
C ALA A 57 -5.43 9.47 -4.54
N ASN A 58 -5.49 10.53 -5.36
CA ASN A 58 -6.68 10.87 -6.13
C ASN A 58 -7.06 9.76 -7.11
N LEU A 59 -6.07 9.13 -7.75
CA LEU A 59 -6.30 8.02 -8.67
C LEU A 59 -6.91 6.81 -7.95
N VAL A 60 -6.35 6.38 -6.82
CA VAL A 60 -6.89 5.30 -5.99
C VAL A 60 -8.32 5.65 -5.52
N TYR A 61 -8.57 6.89 -5.13
CA TYR A 61 -9.89 7.33 -4.70
C TYR A 61 -10.94 7.33 -5.82
N ASN A 62 -10.56 7.76 -7.04
CA ASN A 62 -11.49 7.93 -8.16
C ASN A 62 -11.59 6.70 -9.08
N ARG A 63 -10.57 5.84 -9.10
CA ARG A 63 -10.41 4.71 -10.04
C ARG A 63 -10.19 3.38 -9.33
N GLY A 64 -10.09 3.35 -8.00
CA GLY A 64 -9.98 2.13 -7.19
C GLY A 64 -11.26 1.28 -7.13
N ASN A 65 -11.96 1.14 -8.26
CA ASN A 65 -13.14 0.29 -8.37
C ASN A 65 -12.77 -1.15 -8.02
N GLY A 66 -13.49 -1.75 -7.07
CA GLY A 66 -13.21 -3.10 -6.57
C GLY A 66 -12.37 -3.17 -5.30
N LEU A 67 -11.75 -2.08 -4.86
CA LEU A 67 -11.00 -2.04 -3.57
C LEU A 67 -11.87 -1.72 -2.36
N GLY A 68 -13.08 -1.17 -2.58
CA GLY A 68 -14.01 -0.80 -1.51
C GLY A 68 -13.38 0.13 -0.47
N LEU A 69 -13.60 -0.19 0.82
CA LEU A 69 -13.05 0.60 1.93
C LEU A 69 -11.51 0.58 2.00
N SER A 70 -10.87 -0.48 1.48
CA SER A 70 -9.41 -0.58 1.45
C SER A 70 -8.79 0.44 0.49
N GLY A 71 -9.45 0.72 -0.64
CA GLY A 71 -9.02 1.76 -1.57
C GLY A 71 -9.09 3.15 -0.96
N VAL A 72 -10.18 3.45 -0.24
CA VAL A 72 -10.35 4.73 0.47
C VAL A 72 -9.29 4.89 1.57
N ALA A 73 -9.02 3.82 2.33
CA ALA A 73 -7.98 3.83 3.36
C ALA A 73 -6.57 4.05 2.78
N LEU A 74 -6.25 3.38 1.65
CA LEU A 74 -4.98 3.57 0.94
C LEU A 74 -4.85 5.00 0.41
N ALA A 75 -5.88 5.52 -0.25
CA ALA A 75 -5.89 6.91 -0.74
C ALA A 75 -5.67 7.91 0.40
N ALA A 76 -6.37 7.73 1.53
CA ALA A 76 -6.19 8.59 2.71
C ALA A 76 -4.79 8.47 3.33
N LYS A 77 -4.22 7.26 3.38
CA LYS A 77 -2.84 7.01 3.81
C LYS A 77 -1.86 7.76 2.90
N MET A 78 -2.02 7.67 1.58
CA MET A 78 -1.19 8.39 0.62
C MET A 78 -1.35 9.90 0.75
N TRP A 79 -2.58 10.40 0.88
CA TRP A 79 -2.87 11.84 0.98
C TRP A 79 -2.27 12.48 2.23
N ASN A 80 -2.42 11.82 3.39
CA ASN A 80 -1.94 12.35 4.68
C ASN A 80 -0.52 11.89 5.03
N GLY A 81 0.05 10.98 4.26
CA GLY A 81 1.40 10.44 4.49
C GLY A 81 2.53 11.45 4.25
N SER A 82 3.75 10.94 4.23
CA SER A 82 4.99 11.68 3.93
C SER A 82 5.98 10.80 3.15
N GLU A 83 7.21 11.24 2.92
CA GLU A 83 8.26 10.44 2.27
C GLU A 83 8.58 9.12 3.00
N GLU A 84 8.29 9.04 4.30
CA GLU A 84 8.51 7.86 5.14
C GLU A 84 7.34 6.88 5.13
N THR A 85 6.31 7.12 4.31
CA THR A 85 5.11 6.27 4.31
C THR A 85 5.44 4.86 3.85
N GLU A 86 5.04 3.90 4.66
CA GLU A 86 5.21 2.47 4.40
C GLU A 86 3.96 1.89 3.74
N TYR A 87 4.19 1.23 2.61
CA TYR A 87 3.19 0.52 1.82
C TYR A 87 3.44 -0.98 1.87
N THR A 88 2.39 -1.78 1.99
CA THR A 88 2.50 -3.24 1.86
C THR A 88 2.64 -3.64 0.40
N GLU A 89 3.16 -4.83 0.11
CA GLU A 89 3.28 -5.35 -1.26
C GLU A 89 1.94 -5.34 -2.02
N ASP A 90 0.82 -5.62 -1.35
CA ASP A 90 -0.52 -5.53 -1.94
C ASP A 90 -0.89 -4.08 -2.30
N GLU A 91 -0.63 -3.13 -1.40
CA GLU A 91 -0.84 -1.70 -1.68
C GLU A 91 0.03 -1.23 -2.85
N VAL A 92 1.30 -1.66 -2.91
CA VAL A 92 2.21 -1.34 -4.02
C VAL A 92 1.73 -1.92 -5.34
N LYS A 93 1.25 -3.16 -5.36
CA LYS A 93 0.66 -3.78 -6.56
C LYS A 93 -0.57 -3.04 -7.05
N ILE A 94 -1.43 -2.60 -6.12
CA ILE A 94 -2.61 -1.78 -6.45
C ILE A 94 -2.18 -0.46 -7.07
N ILE A 95 -1.22 0.23 -6.47
CA ILE A 95 -0.67 1.49 -6.99
C ILE A 95 -0.11 1.29 -8.39
N GLN A 96 0.74 0.27 -8.57
CA GLN A 96 1.37 -0.03 -9.85
C GLN A 96 0.32 -0.36 -10.94
N HIS A 97 -0.68 -1.16 -10.60
CA HIS A 97 -1.75 -1.51 -11.54
C HIS A 97 -2.55 -0.28 -11.97
N LEU A 98 -3.01 0.54 -11.03
CA LEU A 98 -3.78 1.74 -11.32
C LEU A 98 -3.00 2.76 -12.15
N VAL A 99 -1.72 2.96 -11.82
CA VAL A 99 -0.82 3.85 -12.57
C VAL A 99 -0.62 3.33 -13.99
N THR A 100 -0.41 2.03 -14.17
CA THR A 100 -0.21 1.43 -15.49
C THR A 100 -1.45 1.57 -16.39
N GLU A 101 -2.65 1.46 -15.82
CA GLU A 101 -3.90 1.54 -16.60
C GLU A 101 -4.38 2.98 -16.88
N ASN A 102 -4.01 3.96 -16.05
CA ASN A 102 -4.59 5.30 -16.11
C ASN A 102 -3.59 6.43 -16.42
N CYS A 103 -2.27 6.21 -16.28
CA CYS A 103 -1.27 7.26 -16.45
C CYS A 103 -0.50 7.14 -17.77
N ALA A 104 0.16 8.24 -18.16
CA ALA A 104 1.03 8.28 -19.33
C ALA A 104 2.30 7.42 -19.14
N PRO A 105 2.90 6.89 -20.22
CA PRO A 105 4.06 6.01 -20.15
C PRO A 105 5.25 6.61 -19.39
N CYS A 106 5.51 7.91 -19.57
CA CYS A 106 6.58 8.60 -18.83
C CYS A 106 6.38 8.59 -17.31
N PHE A 107 5.13 8.70 -16.85
CA PHE A 107 4.80 8.64 -15.42
C PHE A 107 4.90 7.21 -14.89
N ILE A 108 4.49 6.22 -15.69
CA ILE A 108 4.62 4.79 -15.36
C ILE A 108 6.09 4.42 -15.18
N GLU A 109 6.97 4.84 -16.10
CA GLU A 109 8.42 4.59 -15.97
C GLU A 109 9.00 5.21 -14.70
N ALA A 110 8.62 6.45 -14.38
CA ALA A 110 9.10 7.13 -13.20
C ALA A 110 8.65 6.42 -11.90
N VAL A 111 7.37 6.03 -11.80
CA VAL A 111 6.84 5.30 -10.63
C VAL A 111 7.47 3.92 -10.50
N ASN A 112 7.60 3.17 -11.60
CA ASN A 112 8.24 1.85 -11.58
C ASN A 112 9.71 1.95 -11.17
N GLY A 113 10.42 3.00 -11.57
CA GLY A 113 11.79 3.26 -11.15
C GLY A 113 11.96 3.55 -9.64
N ILE A 114 10.87 3.84 -8.92
CA ILE A 114 10.88 3.93 -7.45
C ILE A 114 10.52 2.58 -6.83
N ILE A 115 9.55 1.86 -7.39
CA ILE A 115 9.07 0.58 -6.86
C ILE A 115 10.11 -0.54 -7.03
N ASP A 116 10.88 -0.52 -8.12
CA ASP A 116 11.90 -1.54 -8.44
C ASP A 116 13.26 -1.32 -7.73
N LYS A 117 13.41 -0.20 -7.01
CA LYS A 117 14.63 0.12 -6.23
C LYS A 117 14.69 -0.60 -4.90
#